data_AF-A0A9Q0D3D3-F1
#
_entry.id   AF-A0A9Q0D3D3-F1
#
_cell.length_a   1.000
_cell.length_b   1.000
_cell.length_c   1.000
_cell.angle_alpha   90.00
_cell.angle_beta   90.00
_cell.angle_gamma   90.00
#
_symmetry.space_group_name_H-M   'P 1'
#
loop_
_entity.id
_entity.type
_entity.pdbx_description
1 polymer ?
#
loop_
_entity_poly.entity_id
_entity_poly.type
_entity_poly.pdbx_seq_one_letter_code
_entity_poly.pdbx_strand_id
1 'polypeptide(L)'
;MSCCRRCGLLVGAVFGAVVAILAGIVYRQMWLFDVQNPAEVLENGSKPIVWEKGPYTYRVRYLAKENITAHDNYTVSYLLPNGAIFEPSMSVGPEEDMVTTLNLAVAGAYSLIPKILHLALERMIKTSNSSLFQRRTVREILWGYTDPMLKTTMGVFSPYNGTYDGDYTVFTGKNDISKVSTIESKLSFWNDTYCDTINGTDATSFPPFVDRNKPLFFFSSDICRSVSADFSSTVDLKGIQVYRFVLPPATFASPTVNPDNQCFCTDKLVTRNCTLAGALDVSSCRGGQ
;
A
#
# COMPACT_ATOMS: atom_id res chain seq x y z
N MET A 1 4.14 -37.56 12.23
CA MET A 1 4.38 -36.12 12.02
C MET A 1 5.79 -35.96 11.43
N SER A 2 5.90 -35.87 10.11
CA SER A 2 7.18 -35.67 9.44
C SER A 2 7.58 -34.20 9.58
N CYS A 3 8.69 -33.93 10.26
CA CYS A 3 9.26 -32.59 10.41
C CYS A 3 9.69 -32.09 9.01
N CYS A 4 8.94 -31.14 8.44
CA CYS A 4 9.32 -30.52 7.17
C CYS A 4 10.52 -29.59 7.39
N ARG A 5 11.74 -30.15 7.43
CA ARG A 5 13.00 -29.41 7.59
C ARG A 5 13.33 -28.45 6.43
N ARG A 6 12.50 -28.40 5.37
CA ARG A 6 12.75 -27.61 4.16
C ARG A 6 12.06 -26.25 4.13
N CYS A 7 11.15 -25.95 5.07
CA CYS A 7 10.35 -24.71 5.08
C CYS A 7 10.89 -23.59 5.97
N GLY A 8 12.04 -23.77 6.63
CA GLY A 8 12.66 -22.71 7.44
C GLY A 8 13.38 -21.67 6.58
N LEU A 9 13.39 -20.41 7.04
CA LEU A 9 14.21 -19.32 6.50
C LEU A 9 15.64 -19.44 7.04
N LEU A 10 16.36 -20.47 6.59
CA LEU A 10 17.76 -20.68 6.92
C LEU A 10 18.61 -20.47 5.67
N VAL A 11 19.77 -19.82 5.84
CA VAL A 11 20.76 -19.67 4.76
C VAL A 11 21.13 -21.08 4.25
N GLY A 12 20.86 -21.34 2.96
CA GLY A 12 21.08 -22.65 2.33
C GLY A 12 19.88 -23.61 2.31
N ALA A 13 18.76 -23.31 2.98
CA ALA A 13 17.53 -24.07 2.81
C ALA A 13 16.81 -23.66 1.51
N VAL A 14 16.16 -24.61 0.83
CA VAL A 14 15.39 -24.35 -0.41
C VAL A 14 14.38 -23.21 -0.22
N PHE A 15 13.68 -23.18 0.91
CA PHE A 15 12.73 -22.10 1.21
C PHE A 15 13.41 -20.77 1.54
N GLY A 16 14.55 -20.78 2.24
CA GLY A 16 15.37 -19.59 2.46
C GLY A 16 15.86 -18.96 1.16
N ALA A 17 16.32 -19.78 0.20
CA ALA A 17 16.72 -19.31 -1.13
C ALA A 17 15.53 -18.78 -1.96
N VAL A 18 14.37 -19.45 -1.90
CA VAL A 18 13.14 -19.03 -2.60
C VAL A 18 12.52 -17.76 -2.01
N VAL A 19 12.63 -17.52 -0.71
CA VAL A 19 12.13 -16.29 -0.07
C VAL A 19 13.11 -15.13 -0.19
N ALA A 20 14.41 -15.40 -0.34
CA ALA A 20 15.41 -14.40 -0.67
C ALA A 20 15.34 -13.97 -2.16
N ILE A 21 14.90 -14.89 -3.04
CA ILE A 21 14.76 -14.70 -4.49
C ILE A 21 13.34 -15.14 -4.86
N LEU A 22 12.33 -14.29 -4.65
CA LEU A 22 10.95 -14.61 -4.99
C LEU A 22 10.86 -15.11 -6.45
N ALA A 23 10.45 -16.36 -6.63
CA ALA A 23 10.46 -17.06 -7.91
C ALA A 23 9.38 -16.58 -8.93
N GLY A 24 8.66 -15.51 -8.62
CA GLY A 24 7.64 -14.91 -9.49
C GLY A 24 8.01 -13.48 -9.88
N ILE A 25 7.89 -13.15 -11.16
CA ILE A 25 7.96 -11.77 -11.63
C ILE A 25 6.69 -11.06 -11.14
N VAL A 26 6.84 -10.00 -10.34
CA VAL A 26 5.72 -9.22 -9.81
C VAL A 26 5.50 -8.00 -10.69
N TYR A 27 4.28 -7.82 -11.16
CA TYR A 27 3.84 -6.65 -11.89
C TYR A 27 2.85 -5.84 -11.06
N ARG A 28 2.92 -4.52 -11.16
CA ARG A 28 1.95 -3.56 -10.62
C ARG A 28 1.35 -2.78 -11.79
N GLN A 29 0.05 -2.92 -11.97
CA GLN A 29 -0.69 -2.23 -13.04
C GLN A 29 -1.46 -1.06 -12.44
N MET A 30 -1.34 0.11 -13.06
CA MET A 30 -1.96 1.34 -12.59
C MET A 30 -3.05 1.78 -13.56
N TRP A 31 -4.19 2.16 -13.01
CA TRP A 31 -5.25 2.86 -13.72
C TRP A 31 -5.47 4.22 -13.08
N LEU A 32 -5.44 5.26 -13.90
CA LEU A 32 -5.65 6.63 -13.47
C LEU A 32 -7.06 7.06 -13.86
N PHE A 33 -7.69 7.87 -13.02
CA PHE A 33 -8.98 8.50 -13.33
C PHE A 33 -8.72 9.88 -13.97
N ASP A 34 -8.94 9.98 -15.27
CA ASP A 34 -8.83 11.20 -16.05
C ASP A 34 -10.12 12.01 -15.97
N VAL A 35 -10.07 13.19 -15.35
CA VAL A 35 -11.22 14.06 -15.09
C VAL A 35 -11.60 14.83 -16.37
N GLN A 36 -12.84 14.65 -16.81
CA GLN A 36 -13.34 15.18 -18.08
C GLN A 36 -13.99 16.56 -17.96
N ASN A 37 -14.50 16.93 -16.78
CA ASN A 37 -15.18 18.21 -16.53
C ASN A 37 -14.57 19.03 -15.37
N PRO A 38 -13.23 19.24 -15.33
CA PRO A 38 -12.57 19.88 -14.19
C PRO A 38 -13.05 21.32 -13.92
N ALA A 39 -13.41 22.07 -14.97
CA ALA A 39 -13.92 23.44 -14.83
C ALA A 39 -15.31 23.48 -14.16
N GLU A 40 -16.23 22.61 -14.59
CA GLU A 40 -17.58 22.51 -14.00
C GLU A 40 -17.54 22.07 -12.53
N VAL A 41 -16.59 21.21 -12.18
CA VAL A 41 -16.38 20.80 -10.78
C VAL A 41 -15.91 21.99 -9.95
N LEU A 42 -14.94 22.75 -10.46
CA LEU A 42 -14.35 23.89 -9.74
C LEU A 42 -15.32 25.07 -9.60
N GLU A 43 -16.04 25.41 -10.67
CA GLU A 43 -16.89 26.61 -10.73
C GLU A 43 -18.28 26.36 -10.15
N ASN A 44 -18.86 25.20 -10.43
CA ASN A 44 -20.28 24.92 -10.13
C ASN A 44 -20.47 23.85 -9.03
N GLY A 45 -19.38 23.23 -8.54
CA GLY A 45 -19.48 22.09 -7.61
C GLY A 45 -20.12 20.86 -8.25
N SER A 46 -20.02 20.71 -9.57
CA SER A 46 -20.61 19.60 -10.32
C SER A 46 -19.97 18.27 -9.93
N LYS A 47 -20.69 17.17 -10.14
CA LYS A 47 -20.13 15.83 -9.93
C LYS A 47 -18.99 15.57 -10.95
N PRO A 48 -17.80 15.10 -10.51
CA PRO A 48 -16.73 14.75 -11.42
C PRO A 48 -17.11 13.60 -12.35
N ILE A 49 -16.85 13.78 -13.64
CA ILE A 49 -16.91 12.75 -14.68
C ILE A 49 -15.47 12.28 -14.92
N VAL A 50 -15.23 10.98 -14.74
CA VAL A 50 -13.89 10.39 -14.88
C VAL A 50 -13.89 9.27 -15.90
N TRP A 51 -12.81 9.17 -16.65
CA TRP A 51 -12.51 8.02 -17.51
C TRP A 51 -11.31 7.26 -16.95
N GLU A 52 -11.43 5.94 -16.90
CA GLU A 52 -10.35 5.06 -16.46
C GLU A 52 -9.32 4.93 -17.58
N LYS A 53 -8.06 5.25 -17.30
CA LYS A 53 -6.95 5.18 -18.25
C LYS A 53 -5.87 4.23 -17.73
N GLY A 54 -5.67 3.11 -18.42
CA GLY A 54 -4.69 2.09 -18.07
C GLY A 54 -4.91 0.77 -18.81
N PRO A 55 -4.12 -0.27 -18.48
CA PRO A 55 -3.08 -0.27 -17.46
C PRO A 55 -1.79 0.44 -17.92
N TYR A 56 -1.11 1.08 -16.97
CA TYR A 56 0.33 1.36 -17.04
C TYR A 56 1.05 0.36 -16.15
N THR A 57 1.81 -0.54 -16.76
CA THR A 57 2.36 -1.72 -16.09
C THR A 57 3.83 -1.49 -15.71
N TYR A 58 4.16 -1.82 -14.47
CA TYR A 58 5.53 -1.77 -13.95
C TYR A 58 5.93 -3.12 -13.34
N ARG A 59 7.12 -3.60 -13.65
CA ARG A 59 7.76 -4.69 -12.91
C ARG A 59 8.31 -4.15 -11.59
N VAL A 60 7.88 -4.75 -10.49
CA VAL A 60 8.22 -4.34 -9.12
C VAL A 60 8.75 -5.55 -8.33
N ARG A 61 9.27 -5.31 -7.11
CA ARG A 61 9.78 -6.37 -6.21
C ARG A 61 10.78 -7.34 -6.88
N TYR A 62 11.58 -6.83 -7.83
CA TYR A 62 12.61 -7.60 -8.54
C TYR A 62 13.99 -7.52 -7.86
N LEU A 63 14.15 -6.61 -6.89
CA LEU A 63 15.35 -6.44 -6.09
C LEU A 63 15.36 -7.43 -4.91
N ALA A 64 16.52 -7.98 -4.60
CA ALA A 64 16.69 -8.89 -3.47
C ALA A 64 16.58 -8.13 -2.13
N LYS A 65 16.23 -8.85 -1.06
CA LYS A 65 16.25 -8.30 0.31
C LYS A 65 17.67 -7.86 0.68
N GLU A 66 17.79 -6.72 1.34
CA GLU A 66 19.09 -6.14 1.74
C GLU A 66 19.24 -6.07 3.26
N ASN A 67 20.47 -5.82 3.74
CA ASN A 67 20.82 -5.69 5.15
C ASN A 67 20.34 -6.86 6.04
N ILE A 68 20.46 -8.09 5.51
CA ILE A 68 19.97 -9.30 6.17
C ILE A 68 20.83 -9.60 7.40
N THR A 69 20.22 -9.57 8.58
CA THR A 69 20.87 -9.86 9.86
C THR A 69 20.12 -10.97 10.59
N ALA A 70 20.79 -12.07 10.91
CA ALA A 70 20.21 -13.16 11.70
C ALA A 70 20.48 -12.94 13.20
N HIS A 71 19.50 -13.26 14.03
CA HIS A 71 19.56 -13.08 15.48
C HIS A 71 19.48 -14.41 16.22
N ASP A 72 20.01 -14.44 17.45
CA ASP A 72 20.02 -15.65 18.29
C ASP A 72 18.62 -16.07 18.76
N ASN A 73 17.66 -15.15 18.76
CA ASN A 73 16.24 -15.40 19.10
C ASN A 73 15.44 -16.05 17.94
N TYR A 74 16.13 -16.64 16.96
CA TYR A 74 15.53 -17.30 15.79
C TYR A 74 14.74 -16.37 14.87
N THR A 75 15.12 -15.09 14.83
CA THR A 75 14.58 -14.11 13.89
C THR A 75 15.64 -13.66 12.87
N VAL A 76 15.17 -13.02 11.80
CA VAL A 76 16.00 -12.38 10.79
C VAL A 76 15.43 -11.01 10.47
N SER A 77 16.27 -9.99 10.44
CA SER A 77 15.92 -8.63 10.03
C SER A 77 16.36 -8.37 8.59
N TYR A 78 15.60 -7.60 7.83
CA TYR A 78 15.93 -7.19 6.46
C TYR A 78 15.21 -5.90 6.04
N LEU A 79 15.69 -5.31 4.94
CA LEU A 79 15.03 -4.22 4.22
C LEU A 79 14.54 -4.69 2.85
N LEU A 80 13.42 -4.13 2.40
CA LEU A 80 12.88 -4.35 1.06
C LEU A 80 13.18 -3.14 0.16
N PRO A 81 14.19 -3.20 -0.72
CA PRO A 81 14.46 -2.11 -1.65
C PRO A 81 13.33 -1.94 -2.65
N ASN A 82 12.91 -0.69 -2.85
CA ASN A 82 11.86 -0.30 -3.77
C ASN A 82 12.44 0.06 -5.15
N GLY A 83 11.85 -0.54 -6.18
CA GLY A 83 12.18 -0.30 -7.58
C GLY A 83 10.99 -0.61 -8.48
N ALA A 84 10.78 0.23 -9.49
CA ALA A 84 9.77 0.03 -10.54
C ALA A 84 10.41 0.22 -11.91
N ILE A 85 10.23 -0.77 -12.80
CA ILE A 85 10.65 -0.72 -14.21
C ILE A 85 9.39 -0.72 -15.06
N PHE A 86 9.22 0.28 -15.91
CA PHE A 86 8.06 0.36 -16.82
C PHE A 86 8.11 -0.74 -17.88
N GLU A 87 6.96 -1.33 -18.19
CA GLU A 87 6.79 -2.42 -19.17
C GLU A 87 5.87 -1.95 -20.30
N PRO A 88 6.41 -1.33 -21.38
CA PRO A 88 5.62 -0.77 -22.48
C PRO A 88 4.75 -1.81 -23.19
N SER A 89 5.26 -3.04 -23.35
CA SER A 89 4.57 -4.14 -24.03
C SER A 89 3.32 -4.63 -23.30
N MET A 90 3.17 -4.29 -22.02
CA MET A 90 2.02 -4.63 -21.17
C MET A 90 1.20 -3.39 -20.77
N SER A 91 1.44 -2.25 -21.42
CA SER A 91 0.82 -0.97 -21.09
C SER A 91 -0.04 -0.46 -22.25
N VAL A 92 -1.10 0.30 -21.93
CA VAL A 92 -2.00 0.89 -22.93
C VAL A 92 -1.33 2.01 -23.74
N GLY A 93 -0.33 2.66 -23.15
CA GLY A 93 0.37 3.80 -23.74
C GLY A 93 1.68 4.09 -23.00
N PRO A 94 2.44 5.11 -23.44
CA PRO A 94 3.70 5.52 -22.83
C PRO A 94 3.49 6.28 -21.52
N GLU A 95 4.54 6.43 -20.70
CA GLU A 95 4.43 7.18 -19.43
C GLU A 95 4.24 8.70 -19.64
N GLU A 96 4.49 9.20 -20.86
CA GLU A 96 4.26 10.57 -21.32
C GLU A 96 2.77 10.88 -21.56
N ASP A 97 1.90 9.89 -21.48
CA ASP A 97 0.46 10.09 -21.62
C ASP A 97 -0.06 11.11 -20.60
N MET A 98 -0.82 12.09 -21.10
CA MET A 98 -1.39 13.15 -20.26
C MET A 98 -2.68 12.69 -19.56
N VAL A 99 -2.83 13.07 -18.30
CA VAL A 99 -4.01 12.84 -17.46
C VAL A 99 -4.32 14.12 -16.68
N THR A 100 -5.60 14.47 -16.60
CA THR A 100 -6.14 15.53 -15.76
C THR A 100 -6.60 14.92 -14.44
N THR A 101 -6.01 15.33 -13.33
CA THR A 101 -6.30 14.77 -11.99
C THR A 101 -6.24 15.85 -10.91
N LEU A 102 -6.61 15.47 -9.70
CA LEU A 102 -6.54 16.33 -8.52
C LEU A 102 -5.09 16.80 -8.30
N ASN A 103 -4.92 18.09 -8.05
CA ASN A 103 -3.66 18.65 -7.63
C ASN A 103 -3.43 18.32 -6.15
N LEU A 104 -2.62 17.29 -5.90
CA LEU A 104 -2.32 16.79 -4.56
C LEU A 104 -1.71 17.86 -3.65
N ALA A 105 -0.89 18.76 -4.18
CA ALA A 105 -0.29 19.84 -3.41
C ALA A 105 -1.34 20.84 -2.93
N VAL A 106 -2.24 21.26 -3.82
CA VAL A 106 -3.32 22.20 -3.48
C VAL A 106 -4.32 21.55 -2.51
N ALA A 107 -4.75 20.32 -2.80
CA ALA A 107 -5.70 19.61 -1.95
C ALA A 107 -5.12 19.33 -0.54
N GLY A 108 -3.88 18.84 -0.48
CA GLY A 108 -3.17 18.60 0.79
C GLY A 108 -2.94 19.89 1.58
N ALA A 109 -2.58 20.98 0.92
CA ALA A 109 -2.36 22.27 1.59
C ALA A 109 -3.63 22.78 2.29
N TYR A 110 -4.82 22.64 1.68
CA TYR A 110 -6.08 23.01 2.35
C TYR A 110 -6.39 22.15 3.57
N SER A 111 -5.96 20.88 3.58
CA SER A 111 -6.14 19.96 4.70
C SER A 111 -5.17 20.24 5.85
N LEU A 112 -3.92 20.60 5.54
CA LEU A 112 -2.85 20.75 6.53
C LEU A 112 -2.71 22.18 7.09
N ILE A 113 -3.06 23.20 6.30
CA ILE A 113 -2.90 24.60 6.69
C ILE A 113 -4.15 25.08 7.45
N PRO A 114 -3.98 25.69 8.65
CA PRO A 114 -5.10 26.24 9.40
C PRO A 114 -5.93 27.25 8.60
N LYS A 115 -7.25 27.24 8.78
CA LYS A 115 -8.19 28.12 8.07
C LYS A 115 -7.84 29.60 8.12
N ILE A 116 -7.26 30.07 9.23
CA ILE A 116 -6.83 31.48 9.40
C ILE A 116 -5.75 31.90 8.39
N LEU A 117 -5.00 30.95 7.83
CA LEU A 117 -3.96 31.18 6.83
C LEU A 117 -4.43 30.89 5.39
N HIS A 118 -5.69 30.52 5.17
CA HIS A 118 -6.20 30.18 3.84
C HIS A 118 -6.12 31.35 2.86
N LEU A 119 -6.27 32.60 3.31
CA LEU A 119 -6.08 33.78 2.45
C LEU A 119 -4.66 33.87 1.87
N ALA A 120 -3.64 33.51 2.66
CA ALA A 120 -2.26 33.47 2.19
C ALA A 120 -2.03 32.30 1.22
N LEU A 121 -2.63 31.13 1.51
CA LEU A 121 -2.62 29.97 0.62
C LEU A 121 -3.26 30.30 -0.74
N GLU A 122 -4.42 30.93 -0.77
CA GLU A 122 -5.09 31.35 -2.01
C GLU A 122 -4.22 32.29 -2.85
N ARG A 123 -3.52 33.23 -2.20
CA ARG A 123 -2.57 34.10 -2.89
C ARG A 123 -1.44 33.30 -3.51
N MET A 124 -0.87 32.34 -2.77
CA MET A 124 0.21 31.47 -3.25
C MET A 124 -0.23 30.57 -4.42
N ILE A 125 -1.44 30.01 -4.36
CA ILE A 125 -2.05 29.23 -5.45
C ILE A 125 -2.18 30.09 -6.71
N LYS A 126 -2.73 31.30 -6.59
CA LYS A 126 -2.90 32.23 -7.73
C LYS A 126 -1.55 32.65 -8.32
N THR A 127 -0.57 33.00 -7.49
CA THR A 127 0.76 33.44 -7.97
C THR A 127 1.57 32.31 -8.61
N SER A 128 1.34 31.06 -8.21
CA SER A 128 1.98 29.89 -8.81
C SER A 128 1.25 29.36 -10.05
N ASN A 129 0.14 30.02 -10.44
CA ASN A 129 -0.76 29.56 -11.51
C ASN A 129 -1.24 28.12 -11.30
N SER A 130 -1.47 27.74 -10.04
CA SER A 130 -1.97 26.42 -9.64
C SER A 130 -3.50 26.43 -9.57
N SER A 131 -4.11 25.27 -9.78
CA SER A 131 -5.55 25.04 -9.61
C SER A 131 -5.80 23.72 -8.88
N LEU A 132 -7.06 23.48 -8.47
CA LEU A 132 -7.49 22.24 -7.83
C LEU A 132 -7.26 21.03 -8.73
N PHE A 133 -7.37 21.20 -10.05
CA PHE A 133 -7.02 20.19 -11.03
C PHE A 133 -5.74 20.58 -11.74
N GLN A 134 -4.96 19.57 -12.11
CA GLN A 134 -3.75 19.73 -12.90
C GLN A 134 -3.72 18.70 -14.02
N ARG A 135 -3.01 19.02 -15.10
CA ARG A 135 -2.78 18.12 -16.22
C ARG A 135 -1.31 17.79 -16.30
N ARG A 136 -0.97 16.50 -16.14
CA ARG A 136 0.42 16.01 -16.11
C ARG A 136 0.54 14.66 -16.77
N THR A 137 1.78 14.27 -17.04
CA THR A 137 2.08 12.93 -17.55
C THR A 137 1.85 11.87 -16.46
N VAL A 138 1.60 10.62 -16.87
CA VAL A 138 1.52 9.48 -15.94
C VAL A 138 2.79 9.35 -15.11
N ARG A 139 3.96 9.52 -15.74
CA ARG A 139 5.27 9.50 -15.07
C ARG A 139 5.33 10.49 -13.91
N GLU A 140 4.91 11.73 -14.15
CA GLU A 140 4.92 12.79 -13.15
C GLU A 140 3.97 12.48 -11.98
N ILE A 141 2.74 12.06 -12.26
CA ILE A 141 1.74 11.78 -11.23
C ILE A 141 2.17 10.62 -10.33
N LEU A 142 2.73 9.55 -10.91
CA LEU A 142 3.14 8.36 -10.16
C LEU A 142 4.43 8.60 -9.39
N TRP A 143 5.48 9.09 -10.05
CA TRP A 143 6.85 9.02 -9.53
C TRP A 143 7.39 10.35 -9.03
N GLY A 144 6.81 11.47 -9.45
CA GLY A 144 7.18 12.79 -8.94
C GLY A 144 7.26 13.86 -10.01
N TYR A 145 6.86 15.07 -9.63
CA TYR A 145 7.13 16.33 -10.34
C TYR A 145 7.46 17.42 -9.33
N THR A 146 8.22 18.44 -9.72
CA THR A 146 8.43 19.62 -8.87
C THR A 146 7.19 20.50 -8.90
N ASP A 147 6.52 20.62 -7.76
CA ASP A 147 5.29 21.40 -7.65
C ASP A 147 5.59 22.91 -7.73
N PRO A 148 4.85 23.67 -8.57
CA PRO A 148 5.11 25.09 -8.76
C PRO A 148 4.81 25.94 -7.52
N MET A 149 3.93 25.48 -6.63
CA MET A 149 3.53 26.18 -5.41
C MET A 149 4.50 25.85 -4.27
N LEU A 150 4.73 24.57 -3.99
CA LEU A 150 5.52 24.09 -2.86
C LEU A 150 7.03 24.01 -3.14
N LYS A 151 7.44 24.05 -4.42
CA LYS A 151 8.83 23.86 -4.86
C LYS A 151 9.47 22.55 -4.37
N THR A 152 8.64 21.57 -4.03
CA THR A 152 9.05 20.22 -3.60
C THR A 152 8.55 19.17 -4.59
N THR A 153 9.14 17.98 -4.56
CA THR A 153 8.70 16.86 -5.39
C THR A 153 7.40 16.28 -4.84
N MET A 154 6.37 16.23 -5.68
CA MET A 154 5.05 15.67 -5.38
C MET A 154 4.75 14.51 -6.32
N GLY A 155 4.24 13.40 -5.81
CA GLY A 155 3.79 12.25 -6.60
C GLY A 155 3.20 11.17 -5.70
N VAL A 156 2.34 10.31 -6.24
CA VAL A 156 1.60 9.29 -5.45
C VAL A 156 2.55 8.31 -4.76
N PHE A 157 3.60 7.89 -5.46
CA PHE A 157 4.63 6.99 -4.94
C PHE A 157 5.95 7.71 -4.69
N SER A 158 6.00 9.05 -4.68
CA SER A 158 7.27 9.77 -4.55
C SER A 158 7.66 9.94 -3.08
N PRO A 159 8.91 9.62 -2.68
CA PRO A 159 9.93 8.89 -3.44
C PRO A 159 9.68 7.37 -3.46
N TYR A 160 10.11 6.69 -4.54
CA TYR A 160 10.01 5.23 -4.66
C TYR A 160 11.36 4.57 -4.92
N ASN A 161 11.94 4.79 -6.09
CA ASN A 161 13.19 4.16 -6.49
C ASN A 161 14.33 4.58 -5.55
N GLY A 162 15.07 3.60 -5.03
CA GLY A 162 16.18 3.84 -4.08
C GLY A 162 15.74 4.05 -2.63
N THR A 163 14.46 3.86 -2.32
CA THR A 163 13.95 3.80 -0.94
C THR A 163 13.82 2.35 -0.46
N TYR A 164 13.51 2.17 0.83
CA TYR A 164 13.27 0.86 1.42
C TYR A 164 11.92 0.84 2.14
N ASP A 165 11.26 -0.31 2.10
CA ASP A 165 10.18 -0.67 3.01
C ASP A 165 10.76 -1.53 4.15
N GLY A 166 10.50 -1.15 5.40
CA GLY A 166 11.06 -1.75 6.61
C GLY A 166 11.65 -0.75 7.60
N ASP A 167 12.42 -1.20 8.59
CA ASP A 167 12.97 -2.55 8.76
C ASP A 167 11.94 -3.61 9.18
N TYR A 168 12.06 -4.81 8.61
CA TYR A 168 11.26 -5.97 8.99
C TYR A 168 12.10 -6.92 9.82
N THR A 169 11.59 -7.35 10.98
CA THR A 169 12.12 -8.49 11.73
C THR A 169 11.09 -9.60 11.72
N VAL A 170 11.48 -10.79 11.26
CA VAL A 170 10.58 -11.94 11.10
C VAL A 170 11.14 -13.20 11.73
N PHE A 171 10.28 -14.07 12.24
CA PHE A 171 10.70 -15.37 12.73
C PHE A 171 11.14 -16.30 11.60
N THR A 172 12.27 -16.99 11.81
CA THR A 172 12.86 -17.90 10.80
C THR A 172 12.14 -19.24 10.66
N GLY A 173 11.28 -19.59 11.64
CA GLY A 173 10.67 -20.92 11.74
C GLY A 173 11.60 -22.03 12.25
N LYS A 174 12.84 -21.71 12.64
CA LYS A 174 13.82 -22.70 13.12
C LYS A 174 13.38 -23.39 14.41
N ASN A 175 12.84 -22.61 15.35
CA ASN A 175 12.32 -23.12 16.62
C ASN A 175 10.90 -23.67 16.46
N ASP A 176 10.02 -22.86 15.88
CA ASP A 176 8.62 -23.18 15.66
C ASP A 176 8.22 -22.83 14.23
N ILE A 177 7.97 -23.84 13.41
CA ILE A 177 7.62 -23.67 12.00
C ILE A 177 6.28 -22.96 11.81
N SER A 178 5.40 -22.97 12.82
CA SER A 178 4.11 -22.25 12.76
C SER A 178 4.27 -20.73 12.79
N LYS A 179 5.46 -20.22 13.12
CA LYS A 179 5.79 -18.79 13.16
C LYS A 179 6.63 -18.32 11.97
N VAL A 180 6.98 -19.20 11.02
CA VAL A 180 7.87 -18.79 9.92
C VAL A 180 7.31 -17.59 9.15
N SER A 181 8.17 -16.61 8.88
CA SER A 181 7.87 -15.35 8.18
C SER A 181 6.90 -14.42 8.93
N THR A 182 6.44 -14.73 10.14
CA THR A 182 5.59 -13.79 10.89
C THR A 182 6.42 -12.64 11.43
N ILE A 183 5.90 -11.43 11.34
CA ILE A 183 6.60 -10.19 11.70
C ILE A 183 6.55 -10.00 13.22
N GLU A 184 7.70 -9.66 13.80
CA GLU A 184 7.86 -9.30 15.21
C GLU A 184 8.15 -7.80 15.30
N SER A 185 7.11 -6.97 15.13
CA SER A 185 7.21 -5.51 15.24
C SER A 185 5.87 -4.88 15.65
N LYS A 186 5.84 -3.57 15.92
CA LYS A 186 4.65 -2.78 16.28
C LYS A 186 4.58 -1.51 15.44
N LEU A 187 3.36 -1.06 15.14
CA LEU A 187 3.10 0.24 14.50
C LEU A 187 2.91 1.32 15.56
N SER A 188 2.80 2.56 15.09
CA SER A 188 2.46 3.73 15.91
C SER A 188 1.62 4.74 15.11
N PHE A 189 0.72 4.26 14.26
CA PHE A 189 -0.06 5.08 13.31
C PHE A 189 -1.50 5.32 13.78
N TRP A 190 -2.06 4.43 14.62
CA TRP A 190 -3.48 4.42 14.95
C TRP A 190 -3.79 4.91 16.36
N ASN A 191 -2.76 5.15 17.19
CA ASN A 191 -2.89 5.56 18.58
C ASN A 191 -3.79 4.60 19.38
N ASP A 192 -3.73 3.31 19.04
CA ASP A 192 -4.52 2.25 19.63
C ASP A 192 -3.72 0.96 19.62
N THR A 193 -3.64 0.28 20.77
CA THR A 193 -2.77 -0.89 20.92
C THR A 193 -3.20 -2.08 20.06
N TYR A 194 -4.50 -2.25 19.82
CA TYR A 194 -5.02 -3.31 18.97
C TYR A 194 -4.71 -3.00 17.50
N CYS A 195 -4.92 -1.76 17.06
CA CYS A 195 -4.82 -1.39 15.65
C CYS A 195 -3.40 -1.13 15.18
N ASP A 196 -2.51 -0.81 16.12
CA ASP A 196 -1.07 -0.75 15.90
C ASP A 196 -0.38 -2.13 16.01
N THR A 197 -1.13 -3.21 16.27
CA THR A 197 -0.56 -4.56 16.29
C THR A 197 -0.30 -5.07 14.86
N ILE A 198 0.94 -5.48 14.60
CA ILE A 198 1.31 -6.20 13.38
C ILE A 198 1.01 -7.69 13.57
N ASN A 199 0.08 -8.22 12.79
CA ASN A 199 -0.32 -9.61 12.84
C ASN A 199 0.07 -10.33 11.54
N GLY A 200 0.66 -11.51 11.69
CA GLY A 200 0.95 -12.41 10.58
C GLY A 200 2.21 -12.06 9.81
N THR A 201 2.20 -12.33 8.50
CA THR A 201 3.38 -12.20 7.62
C THR A 201 3.29 -10.95 6.72
N ASP A 202 4.21 -10.79 5.77
CA ASP A 202 4.14 -9.78 4.70
C ASP A 202 3.30 -10.24 3.49
N ALA A 203 2.51 -11.31 3.65
CA ALA A 203 1.72 -11.99 2.62
C ALA A 203 2.51 -12.63 1.46
N THR A 204 3.85 -12.57 1.44
CA THR A 204 4.66 -13.26 0.42
C THR A 204 4.73 -14.76 0.66
N SER A 205 4.63 -15.16 1.93
CA SER A 205 4.57 -16.56 2.37
C SER A 205 3.81 -16.66 3.68
N PHE A 206 3.31 -17.86 3.98
CA PHE A 206 2.62 -18.17 5.22
C PHE A 206 3.21 -19.44 5.84
N PRO A 207 3.02 -19.66 7.15
CA PRO A 207 3.36 -20.93 7.78
C PRO A 207 2.74 -22.13 7.05
N PRO A 208 3.44 -23.27 6.99
CA PRO A 208 2.96 -24.45 6.26
C PRO A 208 1.75 -25.07 6.96
N PHE A 209 1.04 -25.95 6.23
CA PHE A 209 -0.16 -26.65 6.70
C PHE A 209 -1.33 -25.71 7.03
N VAL A 210 -1.56 -24.74 6.14
CA VAL A 210 -2.65 -23.75 6.23
C VAL A 210 -4.00 -24.45 6.46
N ASP A 211 -4.68 -24.02 7.52
CA ASP A 211 -6.04 -24.44 7.87
C ASP A 211 -7.05 -23.52 7.16
N ARG A 212 -7.85 -24.09 6.26
CA ARG A 212 -8.87 -23.35 5.50
C ARG A 212 -9.99 -22.74 6.37
N ASN A 213 -10.13 -23.19 7.62
CA ASN A 213 -11.14 -22.68 8.55
C ASN A 213 -10.64 -21.49 9.37
N LYS A 214 -9.39 -21.05 9.17
CA LYS A 214 -8.79 -19.94 9.91
C LYS A 214 -8.40 -18.80 8.97
N PRO A 215 -8.59 -17.54 9.39
CA PRO A 215 -8.11 -16.40 8.64
C PRO A 215 -6.58 -16.39 8.57
N LEU A 216 -6.05 -15.96 7.42
CA LEU A 216 -4.63 -15.67 7.26
C LEU A 216 -4.40 -14.18 7.51
N PHE A 217 -3.72 -13.86 8.61
CA PHE A 217 -3.32 -12.49 8.92
C PHE A 217 -2.06 -12.11 8.17
N PHE A 218 -2.00 -10.86 7.72
CA PHE A 218 -0.81 -10.26 7.15
C PHE A 218 -0.84 -8.74 7.32
N PHE A 219 0.36 -8.16 7.31
CA PHE A 219 0.56 -6.72 7.31
C PHE A 219 0.82 -6.22 5.89
N SER A 220 0.20 -5.09 5.55
CA SER A 220 0.46 -4.38 4.32
C SER A 220 0.92 -2.96 4.64
N SER A 221 2.19 -2.68 4.34
CA SER A 221 2.79 -1.35 4.48
C SER A 221 2.09 -0.31 3.62
N ASP A 222 1.54 -0.70 2.47
CA ASP A 222 0.83 0.20 1.56
C ASP A 222 -0.42 0.85 2.20
N ILE A 223 -1.14 0.12 3.07
CA ILE A 223 -2.34 0.57 3.80
C ILE A 223 -2.11 0.71 5.32
N CYS A 224 -0.87 0.56 5.78
CA CYS A 224 -0.42 0.85 7.14
C CYS A 224 -1.15 0.11 8.26
N ARG A 225 -1.67 -1.09 7.99
CA ARG A 225 -2.33 -1.91 9.01
C ARG A 225 -2.25 -3.41 8.72
N SER A 226 -2.52 -4.19 9.74
CA SER A 226 -2.80 -5.62 9.61
C SER A 226 -4.22 -5.84 9.09
N VAL A 227 -4.37 -6.84 8.22
CA VAL A 227 -5.64 -7.34 7.71
C VAL A 227 -5.63 -8.87 7.70
N SER A 228 -6.79 -9.47 7.44
CA SER A 228 -6.93 -10.91 7.27
C SER A 228 -7.60 -11.26 5.96
N ALA A 229 -7.23 -12.41 5.40
CA ALA A 229 -7.93 -13.02 4.28
C ALA A 229 -8.58 -14.34 4.70
N ASP A 230 -9.78 -14.58 4.17
CA ASP A 230 -10.58 -15.77 4.44
C ASP A 230 -10.58 -16.71 3.25
N PHE A 231 -10.68 -18.01 3.51
CA PHE A 231 -10.77 -19.02 2.46
C PHE A 231 -12.03 -18.78 1.61
N SER A 232 -11.84 -18.74 0.29
CA SER A 232 -12.91 -18.64 -0.69
C SER A 232 -13.15 -19.96 -1.41
N SER A 233 -12.09 -20.55 -1.97
CA SER A 233 -12.22 -21.74 -2.84
C SER A 233 -10.89 -22.46 -3.04
N THR A 234 -10.97 -23.68 -3.53
CA THR A 234 -9.81 -24.45 -4.00
C THR A 234 -9.66 -24.30 -5.51
N VAL A 235 -8.45 -24.05 -5.99
CA VAL A 235 -8.14 -23.80 -7.41
C VAL A 235 -6.98 -24.69 -7.84
N ASP A 236 -7.03 -25.22 -9.06
CA ASP A 236 -5.87 -25.84 -9.70
C ASP A 236 -5.04 -24.75 -10.41
N LEU A 237 -3.81 -24.55 -9.96
CA LEU A 237 -2.85 -23.65 -10.59
C LEU A 237 -1.71 -24.47 -11.18
N LYS A 238 -1.76 -24.71 -12.50
CA LYS A 238 -0.72 -25.45 -13.25
C LYS A 238 -0.45 -26.85 -12.68
N GLY A 239 -1.50 -27.58 -12.28
CA GLY A 239 -1.43 -28.92 -11.71
C GLY A 239 -1.19 -28.96 -10.20
N ILE A 240 -1.13 -27.80 -9.53
CA ILE A 240 -0.97 -27.69 -8.08
C ILE A 240 -2.28 -27.20 -7.49
N GLN A 241 -2.89 -28.01 -6.63
CA GLN A 241 -4.08 -27.62 -5.90
C GLN A 241 -3.71 -26.57 -4.83
N VAL A 242 -4.27 -25.37 -4.95
CA VAL A 242 -4.03 -24.23 -4.05
C VAL A 242 -5.34 -23.73 -3.42
N TYR A 243 -5.22 -23.03 -2.30
CA TYR A 243 -6.34 -22.35 -1.65
C TYR A 243 -6.35 -20.87 -2.04
N ARG A 244 -7.50 -20.41 -2.54
CA ARG A 244 -7.76 -19.00 -2.79
C ARG A 244 -8.28 -18.37 -1.52
N PHE A 245 -7.52 -17.42 -1.00
CA PHE A 245 -7.92 -16.55 0.10
C PHE A 245 -8.28 -15.16 -0.45
N VAL A 246 -9.29 -14.52 0.13
CA VAL A 246 -9.79 -13.20 -0.28
C VAL A 246 -9.97 -12.29 0.93
N LEU A 247 -9.80 -10.98 0.74
CA LEU A 247 -10.13 -10.01 1.77
C LEU A 247 -11.67 -9.97 1.95
N PRO A 248 -12.20 -10.24 3.15
CA PRO A 248 -13.63 -10.18 3.39
C PRO A 248 -14.12 -8.71 3.35
N PRO A 249 -15.40 -8.45 2.98
CA PRO A 249 -15.97 -7.10 3.03
C PRO A 249 -15.88 -6.45 4.42
N ALA A 250 -15.85 -7.27 5.48
CA ALA A 250 -15.67 -6.82 6.86
C ALA A 250 -14.35 -6.07 7.11
N THR A 251 -13.30 -6.28 6.29
CA THR A 251 -12.01 -5.59 6.41
C THR A 251 -12.16 -4.08 6.32
N PHE A 252 -12.99 -3.58 5.39
CA PHE A 252 -13.22 -2.14 5.18
C PHE A 252 -14.65 -1.72 5.56
N ALA A 253 -15.35 -2.54 6.34
CA ALA A 253 -16.67 -2.20 6.86
C ALA A 253 -16.59 -1.09 7.92
N SER A 254 -17.65 -0.31 8.04
CA SER A 254 -17.78 0.69 9.10
C SER A 254 -17.80 0.03 10.49
N PRO A 255 -17.40 0.76 11.56
CA PRO A 255 -17.52 0.30 12.95
C PRO A 255 -18.92 -0.16 13.37
N THR A 256 -19.98 0.32 12.71
CA THR A 256 -21.35 -0.15 12.94
C THR A 256 -21.60 -1.59 12.49
N VAL A 257 -20.81 -2.09 11.53
CA VAL A 257 -20.87 -3.46 11.00
C VAL A 257 -19.75 -4.31 11.58
N ASN A 258 -18.55 -3.76 11.72
CA ASN A 258 -17.39 -4.40 12.31
C ASN A 258 -16.78 -3.51 13.41
N PRO A 259 -17.15 -3.70 14.70
CA PRO A 259 -16.69 -2.86 15.81
C PRO A 259 -15.17 -2.79 15.97
N ASP A 260 -14.43 -3.83 15.54
CA ASP A 260 -12.96 -3.87 15.58
C ASP A 260 -12.34 -2.77 14.71
N ASN A 261 -13.08 -2.22 13.73
CA ASN A 261 -12.60 -1.13 12.90
C ASN A 261 -12.68 0.26 13.55
N GLN A 262 -13.15 0.38 14.79
CA GLN A 262 -13.42 1.67 15.44
C GLN A 262 -12.18 2.59 15.54
N CYS A 263 -11.02 2.03 15.84
CA CYS A 263 -9.74 2.73 15.94
C CYS A 263 -9.22 3.29 14.60
N PHE A 264 -9.64 2.72 13.47
CA PHE A 264 -9.23 3.18 12.13
C PHE A 264 -10.09 4.36 11.64
N CYS A 265 -11.11 4.76 12.42
CA CYS A 265 -11.91 5.95 12.16
C CYS A 265 -11.26 7.19 12.79
N THR A 266 -10.46 7.90 12.00
CA THR A 266 -9.69 9.09 12.41
C THR A 266 -10.52 10.38 12.36
N ASP A 267 -11.32 10.58 11.32
CA ASP A 267 -12.12 11.81 11.11
C ASP A 267 -13.62 11.53 11.16
N LYS A 268 -14.28 11.91 12.27
CA LYS A 268 -15.73 11.75 12.46
C LYS A 268 -16.58 12.68 11.58
N LEU A 269 -16.05 13.79 11.08
CA LEU A 269 -16.79 14.68 10.20
C LEU A 269 -16.87 14.07 8.79
N VAL A 270 -15.73 13.68 8.23
CA VAL A 270 -15.64 13.08 6.89
C VAL A 270 -16.37 11.73 6.86
N THR A 271 -16.18 10.91 7.88
CA THR A 271 -16.78 9.56 7.96
C THR A 271 -18.24 9.53 8.43
N ARG A 272 -18.87 10.70 8.61
CA ARG A 272 -20.24 10.83 9.15
C ARG A 272 -20.43 10.04 10.44
N ASN A 273 -19.60 10.36 11.43
CA ASN A 273 -19.50 9.69 12.72
C ASN A 273 -19.21 8.19 12.59
N CYS A 274 -18.20 7.84 11.78
CA CYS A 274 -17.75 6.46 11.56
C CYS A 274 -18.83 5.52 10.97
N THR A 275 -19.70 6.05 10.11
CA THR A 275 -20.75 5.24 9.44
C THR A 275 -20.43 4.93 7.98
N LEU A 276 -19.48 5.66 7.36
CA LEU A 276 -19.00 5.35 6.02
C LEU A 276 -18.12 4.09 6.02
N ALA A 277 -18.24 3.30 4.94
CA ALA A 277 -17.52 2.05 4.73
C ALA A 277 -16.81 2.08 3.36
N GLY A 278 -15.85 1.17 3.16
CA GLY A 278 -15.16 0.98 1.87
C GLY A 278 -13.95 1.90 1.63
N ALA A 279 -13.60 2.74 2.60
CA ALA A 279 -12.43 3.62 2.55
C ALA A 279 -11.67 3.58 3.89
N LEU A 280 -10.37 3.80 3.82
CA LEU A 280 -9.47 3.92 4.97
C LEU A 280 -8.70 5.24 4.85
N ASP A 281 -8.76 6.06 5.89
CA ASP A 281 -7.87 7.21 6.00
C ASP A 281 -6.46 6.72 6.39
N VAL A 282 -5.48 7.05 5.56
CA VAL A 282 -4.07 6.65 5.74
C VAL A 282 -3.17 7.88 5.92
N SER A 283 -3.74 9.04 6.26
CA SER A 283 -3.00 10.28 6.51
C SER A 283 -1.85 10.06 7.49
N SER A 284 -2.11 9.36 8.60
CA SER A 284 -1.18 9.14 9.72
C SER A 284 0.13 8.44 9.35
N CYS A 285 0.16 7.69 8.25
CA CYS A 285 1.36 7.02 7.75
C CYS A 285 1.87 7.59 6.41
N ARG A 286 1.26 8.66 5.90
CA ARG A 286 1.63 9.35 4.65
C ARG A 286 2.05 10.80 4.88
N GLY A 287 2.40 11.15 6.12
CA GLY A 287 2.85 12.51 6.48
C GLY A 287 1.71 13.51 6.72
N GLY A 288 0.45 13.05 6.73
CA GLY A 288 -0.65 13.77 7.38
C GLY A 288 -0.62 13.50 8.88
N GLN A 289 -0.93 14.51 9.70
CA GLN A 289 -1.01 14.35 11.15
C GLN A 289 -2.14 13.41 11.56
#